data_AF-A0A222EQA3-F1
#
_entry.id   AF-A0A222EQA3-F1
#
_cell.length_a   1.000
_cell.length_b   1.000
_cell.length_c   1.000
_cell.angle_alpha   90.00
_cell.angle_beta   90.00
_cell.angle_gamma   90.00
#
_symmetry.space_group_name_H-M   'P 1'
#
loop_
_entity.id
_entity.type
_entity.pdbx_description
1 polymer ?
#
loop_
_entity_poly.entity_id
_entity_poly.type
_entity_poly.pdbx_seq_one_letter_code
_entity_poly.pdbx_strand_id
1 'polypeptide(L)'
;MQNNEWVELVNTAKKFLKNFAKKEKYIIESLAKFSEEIVRVSSIYTQNRNLFFKFFNDYYINYSIQCSKILLCADSASNIMQLNDGLNDNLILINIFKELLFLLDELKYRYLQTVLFILIENNEISSLKDCVLLLKNSKFGKKDSLNNEIINIFKKKRIKRDKFYEEYLNKDLWRDIEMINKDSLDTINYGSNFIKEIISKDEEFEDDMIINIWALLAINICYVDYLNSLK
;
A
#
# COMPACT_ATOMS: atom_id res chain seq x y z
N MET A 1 -13.07 7.03 -27.55
CA MET A 1 -12.16 8.05 -26.98
C MET A 1 -11.68 7.73 -25.56
N GLN A 2 -12.31 6.80 -24.81
CA GLN A 2 -11.88 6.37 -23.45
C GLN A 2 -10.57 5.55 -23.34
N ASN A 3 -10.05 4.99 -24.44
CA ASN A 3 -8.80 4.20 -24.39
C ASN A 3 -7.54 5.04 -24.11
N ASN A 4 -7.59 6.37 -24.28
CA ASN A 4 -6.38 7.19 -24.19
C ASN A 4 -6.07 7.66 -22.76
N GLU A 5 -7.07 8.00 -21.93
CA GLU A 5 -6.83 8.57 -20.59
C GLU A 5 -6.27 7.54 -19.60
N TRP A 6 -6.77 6.29 -19.61
CA TRP A 6 -6.25 5.22 -18.74
C TRP A 6 -4.93 4.63 -19.24
N VAL A 7 -4.74 4.56 -20.56
CA VAL A 7 -3.43 4.21 -21.14
C VAL A 7 -2.43 5.31 -20.84
N GLU A 8 -2.84 6.58 -20.82
CA GLU A 8 -2.03 7.68 -20.30
C GLU A 8 -1.77 7.53 -18.82
N LEU A 9 -2.73 7.17 -17.97
CA LEU A 9 -2.50 6.99 -16.53
C LEU A 9 -1.56 5.81 -16.24
N VAL A 10 -1.70 4.69 -16.96
CA VAL A 10 -0.77 3.54 -16.93
C VAL A 10 0.60 3.94 -17.51
N ASN A 11 0.65 4.73 -18.57
CA ASN A 11 1.92 5.21 -19.15
C ASN A 11 2.57 6.29 -18.29
N THR A 12 1.80 7.08 -17.55
CA THR A 12 2.24 8.10 -16.60
C THR A 12 2.75 7.42 -15.36
N ALA A 13 2.05 6.42 -14.82
CA ALA A 13 2.56 5.54 -13.78
C ALA A 13 3.86 4.84 -14.23
N LYS A 14 3.89 4.26 -15.44
CA LYS A 14 5.11 3.65 -16.03
C LYS A 14 6.24 4.68 -16.27
N LYS A 15 5.94 5.94 -16.62
CA LYS A 15 6.91 7.02 -16.82
C LYS A 15 7.44 7.56 -15.50
N PHE A 16 6.58 7.75 -14.50
CA PHE A 16 6.95 8.08 -13.13
C PHE A 16 7.88 6.98 -12.60
N LEU A 17 7.46 5.72 -12.66
CA LEU A 17 8.29 4.57 -12.24
C LEU A 17 9.63 4.45 -13.00
N LYS A 18 9.66 4.78 -14.30
CA LYS A 18 10.91 4.80 -15.10
C LYS A 18 11.89 5.90 -14.70
N ASN A 19 11.40 7.04 -14.20
CA ASN A 19 12.26 8.15 -13.77
C ASN A 19 12.86 7.94 -12.37
N PHE A 20 12.39 6.94 -11.61
CA PHE A 20 12.83 6.69 -10.23
C PHE A 20 13.68 5.42 -10.01
N ALA A 21 13.97 4.63 -11.05
CA ALA A 21 14.47 3.26 -10.86
C ALA A 21 15.70 2.90 -11.71
N LYS A 22 16.81 2.51 -11.04
CA LYS A 22 17.85 1.65 -11.66
C LYS A 22 17.80 0.19 -11.18
N LYS A 23 17.00 -0.17 -10.16
CA LYS A 23 16.94 -1.55 -9.62
C LYS A 23 15.55 -2.12 -9.27
N GLU A 24 14.44 -1.38 -9.34
CA GLU A 24 13.12 -1.89 -8.91
C GLU A 24 12.32 -2.67 -9.98
N LYS A 25 12.97 -3.59 -10.72
CA LYS A 25 12.31 -4.38 -11.78
C LYS A 25 11.05 -5.12 -11.30
N TYR A 26 11.06 -5.64 -10.06
CA TYR A 26 9.94 -6.36 -9.47
C TYR A 26 8.70 -5.47 -9.24
N ILE A 27 8.88 -4.23 -8.78
CA ILE A 27 7.78 -3.27 -8.58
C ILE A 27 7.12 -2.95 -9.93
N ILE A 28 7.95 -2.73 -10.96
CA ILE A 28 7.48 -2.45 -12.32
C ILE A 28 6.72 -3.65 -12.90
N GLU A 29 7.21 -4.88 -12.69
CA GLU A 29 6.56 -6.10 -13.17
C GLU A 29 5.25 -6.40 -12.44
N SER A 30 5.19 -6.29 -11.11
CA SER A 30 3.95 -6.47 -10.35
C SER A 30 2.90 -5.42 -10.73
N LEU A 31 3.30 -4.14 -10.89
CA LEU A 31 2.37 -3.09 -11.34
C LEU A 31 1.95 -3.25 -12.79
N ALA A 32 2.84 -3.73 -13.67
CA ALA A 32 2.51 -4.00 -15.06
C ALA A 32 1.52 -5.17 -15.16
N LYS A 33 1.77 -6.27 -14.45
CA LYS A 33 0.86 -7.42 -14.37
C LYS A 33 -0.49 -7.01 -13.78
N PHE A 34 -0.48 -6.23 -12.70
CA PHE A 34 -1.69 -5.69 -12.09
C PHE A 34 -2.47 -4.81 -13.08
N SER A 35 -1.78 -3.90 -13.77
CA SER A 35 -2.36 -3.01 -14.78
C SER A 35 -2.89 -3.78 -15.99
N GLU A 36 -2.20 -4.82 -16.46
CA GLU A 36 -2.65 -5.66 -17.58
C GLU A 36 -3.89 -6.48 -17.21
N GLU A 37 -3.94 -7.05 -16.01
CA GLU A 37 -5.12 -7.76 -15.52
C GLU A 37 -6.30 -6.79 -15.25
N ILE A 38 -6.03 -5.55 -14.83
CA ILE A 38 -7.04 -4.47 -14.82
C ILE A 38 -7.55 -4.20 -16.24
N VAL A 39 -6.66 -3.98 -17.22
CA VAL A 39 -7.01 -3.61 -18.60
C VAL A 39 -7.83 -4.69 -19.29
N ARG A 40 -7.53 -5.98 -19.08
CA ARG A 40 -8.35 -7.08 -19.63
C ARG A 40 -9.76 -7.11 -19.06
N VAL A 41 -9.91 -6.61 -17.83
CA VAL A 41 -11.17 -6.55 -17.11
C VAL A 41 -11.90 -5.24 -17.36
N SER A 42 -11.26 -4.17 -17.89
CA SER A 42 -11.73 -2.78 -17.77
C SER A 42 -12.59 -2.17 -18.90
N SER A 43 -13.17 -2.92 -19.84
CA SER A 43 -13.92 -2.29 -20.95
C SER A 43 -15.34 -1.78 -20.61
N ILE A 44 -15.92 -2.06 -19.43
CA ILE A 44 -17.26 -1.58 -19.00
C ILE A 44 -17.29 -1.28 -17.47
N TYR A 45 -16.95 -0.05 -17.06
CA TYR A 45 -16.58 0.36 -15.67
C TYR A 45 -17.29 -0.38 -14.51
N THR A 46 -18.62 -0.42 -14.50
CA THR A 46 -19.41 -1.04 -13.43
C THR A 46 -19.29 -2.58 -13.38
N GLN A 47 -19.21 -3.24 -14.54
CA GLN A 47 -18.93 -4.69 -14.61
C GLN A 47 -17.49 -5.00 -14.22
N ASN A 48 -16.56 -4.12 -14.61
CA ASN A 48 -15.14 -4.28 -14.32
C ASN A 48 -14.84 -4.19 -12.83
N ARG A 49 -15.52 -3.29 -12.10
CA ARG A 49 -15.37 -3.14 -10.65
C ARG A 49 -15.64 -4.47 -9.93
N ASN A 50 -16.74 -5.15 -10.30
CA ASN A 50 -17.11 -6.43 -9.70
C ASN A 50 -16.16 -7.57 -10.10
N LEU A 51 -15.72 -7.60 -11.36
CA LEU A 51 -14.73 -8.58 -11.84
C LEU A 51 -13.36 -8.36 -11.20
N PHE A 52 -13.00 -7.11 -10.94
CA PHE A 52 -11.77 -6.73 -10.28
C PHE A 52 -11.78 -7.08 -8.78
N PHE A 53 -12.90 -6.83 -8.09
CA PHE A 53 -13.13 -7.36 -6.73
C PHE A 53 -12.98 -8.88 -6.70
N LYS A 54 -13.54 -9.57 -7.69
CA LYS A 54 -13.44 -11.03 -7.80
C LYS A 54 -12.00 -11.49 -8.03
N PHE A 55 -11.27 -10.87 -8.96
CA PHE A 55 -9.85 -11.17 -9.20
C PHE A 55 -9.01 -11.00 -7.93
N PHE A 56 -9.18 -9.90 -7.20
CA PHE A 56 -8.45 -9.66 -5.97
C PHE A 56 -8.75 -10.70 -4.90
N ASN A 57 -10.03 -11.05 -4.71
CA ASN A 57 -10.44 -12.06 -3.75
C ASN A 57 -9.94 -13.47 -4.13
N ASP A 58 -9.96 -13.80 -5.42
CA ASP A 58 -9.54 -15.11 -5.92
C ASP A 58 -8.02 -15.29 -5.84
N TYR A 59 -7.24 -14.22 -6.08
CA TYR A 59 -5.77 -14.30 -6.11
C TYR A 59 -5.11 -14.02 -4.75
N TYR A 60 -5.72 -13.17 -3.93
CA TYR A 60 -5.18 -12.71 -2.64
C TYR A 60 -6.08 -13.09 -1.46
N ILE A 61 -6.57 -14.33 -1.43
CA ILE A 61 -7.53 -14.86 -0.44
C ILE A 61 -7.18 -14.47 1.02
N ASN A 62 -5.89 -14.56 1.40
CA ASN A 62 -5.46 -14.30 2.79
C ASN A 62 -5.41 -12.81 3.16
N TYR A 63 -5.48 -11.93 2.16
CA TYR A 63 -5.44 -10.48 2.26
C TYR A 63 -6.67 -9.82 1.61
N SER A 64 -7.76 -10.57 1.40
CA SER A 64 -8.97 -10.13 0.69
C SER A 64 -9.59 -8.85 1.27
N ILE A 65 -9.56 -8.70 2.60
CA ILE A 65 -10.02 -7.49 3.29
C ILE A 65 -9.15 -6.29 2.92
N GLN A 66 -7.82 -6.42 3.00
CA GLN A 66 -6.87 -5.35 2.66
C GLN A 66 -6.99 -4.98 1.18
N CYS A 67 -7.15 -5.98 0.31
CA CYS A 67 -7.37 -5.79 -1.12
C CYS A 67 -8.65 -4.98 -1.42
N SER A 68 -9.73 -5.29 -0.70
CA SER A 68 -10.99 -4.54 -0.82
C SER A 68 -10.82 -3.08 -0.39
N LYS A 69 -10.07 -2.82 0.69
CA LYS A 69 -9.76 -1.45 1.14
C LYS A 69 -8.89 -0.68 0.14
N ILE A 70 -7.85 -1.31 -0.44
CA ILE A 70 -7.01 -0.71 -1.49
C ILE A 70 -7.87 -0.26 -2.68
N LEU A 71 -8.80 -1.11 -3.12
CA LEU A 71 -9.71 -0.78 -4.21
C LEU A 71 -10.64 0.38 -3.86
N LEU A 72 -11.21 0.40 -2.64
CA LEU A 72 -12.04 1.53 -2.21
C LEU A 72 -11.26 2.85 -2.21
N CYS A 73 -10.01 2.85 -1.72
CA CYS A 73 -9.14 4.02 -1.78
C CYS A 73 -8.87 4.48 -3.22
N ALA A 74 -8.59 3.55 -4.13
CA ALA A 74 -8.36 3.86 -5.54
C ALA A 74 -9.61 4.42 -6.24
N ASP A 75 -10.79 3.83 -5.98
CA ASP A 75 -12.08 4.27 -6.50
C ASP A 75 -12.40 5.69 -5.98
N SER A 76 -12.24 5.93 -4.68
CA SER A 76 -12.44 7.26 -4.08
C SER A 76 -11.50 8.32 -4.67
N ALA A 77 -10.20 8.02 -4.80
CA ALA A 77 -9.24 8.95 -5.40
C ALA A 77 -9.58 9.26 -6.87
N SER A 78 -9.96 8.23 -7.65
CA SER A 78 -10.36 8.41 -9.05
C SER A 78 -11.64 9.22 -9.21
N ASN A 79 -12.61 9.10 -8.30
CA ASN A 79 -13.83 9.89 -8.35
C ASN A 79 -13.56 11.35 -8.03
N ILE A 80 -12.67 11.66 -7.07
CA ILE A 80 -12.27 13.03 -6.73
C ILE A 80 -11.62 13.71 -7.94
N MET A 81 -10.66 13.04 -8.59
CA MET A 81 -10.02 13.53 -9.82
C MET A 81 -11.02 13.89 -10.94
N GLN A 82 -12.16 13.21 -10.99
CA GLN A 82 -13.18 13.40 -12.02
C GLN A 82 -14.21 14.49 -11.66
N LEU A 83 -14.41 14.76 -10.37
CA LEU A 83 -15.44 15.66 -9.86
C LEU A 83 -14.89 17.08 -9.59
N ASN A 84 -13.60 17.23 -9.28
CA ASN A 84 -12.86 18.50 -9.23
C ASN A 84 -13.61 19.63 -8.48
N ASP A 85 -14.11 19.35 -7.26
CA ASP A 85 -15.10 20.17 -6.54
C ASP A 85 -14.59 20.62 -5.13
N GLY A 86 -13.46 21.32 -5.09
CA GLY A 86 -13.10 22.27 -4.01
C GLY A 86 -12.68 21.70 -2.65
N LEU A 87 -12.58 22.59 -1.64
CA LEU A 87 -11.92 22.36 -0.33
C LEU A 87 -12.31 21.09 0.46
N ASN A 88 -13.47 20.48 0.21
CA ASN A 88 -13.87 19.23 0.87
C ASN A 88 -13.11 18.01 0.32
N ASP A 89 -12.69 18.06 -0.94
CA ASP A 89 -11.95 16.97 -1.60
C ASP A 89 -10.57 16.80 -0.97
N ASN A 90 -9.93 17.89 -0.56
CA ASN A 90 -8.62 17.87 0.11
C ASN A 90 -8.62 17.07 1.43
N LEU A 91 -9.65 17.23 2.27
CA LEU A 91 -9.75 16.43 3.51
C LEU A 91 -9.97 14.94 3.22
N ILE A 92 -10.70 14.63 2.14
CA ILE A 92 -10.92 13.25 1.72
C ILE A 92 -9.61 12.65 1.19
N LEU A 93 -8.84 13.37 0.37
CA LEU A 93 -7.52 12.94 -0.11
C LEU A 93 -6.55 12.67 1.05
N ILE A 94 -6.52 13.55 2.06
CA ILE A 94 -5.72 13.34 3.27
C ILE A 94 -6.11 12.05 3.99
N ASN A 95 -7.41 11.79 4.13
CA ASN A 95 -7.90 10.57 4.78
C ASN A 95 -7.57 9.32 3.96
N ILE A 96 -7.69 9.38 2.63
CA ILE A 96 -7.29 8.29 1.74
C ILE A 96 -5.79 8.00 1.89
N PHE A 97 -4.95 9.04 1.89
CA PHE A 97 -3.50 8.91 2.09
C PHE A 97 -3.17 8.22 3.43
N LYS A 98 -3.82 8.64 4.52
CA LYS A 98 -3.63 8.03 5.85
C LYS A 98 -4.11 6.59 5.92
N GLU A 99 -5.25 6.28 5.31
CA GLU A 99 -5.76 4.91 5.26
C GLU A 99 -4.78 4.01 4.49
N LEU A 100 -4.20 4.50 3.38
CA LEU A 100 -3.19 3.75 2.63
C LEU A 100 -1.89 3.53 3.41
N LEU A 101 -1.48 4.48 4.25
CA LEU A 101 -0.36 4.26 5.17
C LEU A 101 -0.69 3.20 6.22
N PHE A 102 -1.87 3.29 6.82
CA PHE A 102 -2.32 2.33 7.83
C PHE A 102 -2.46 0.91 7.24
N LEU A 103 -2.90 0.80 5.99
CA LEU A 103 -3.01 -0.47 5.27
C LEU A 103 -1.67 -1.21 5.15
N LEU A 104 -0.55 -0.50 5.00
CA LEU A 104 0.78 -1.13 4.97
C LEU A 104 1.13 -1.77 6.32
N ASP A 105 0.76 -1.12 7.42
CA ASP A 105 0.92 -1.66 8.78
C ASP A 105 0.02 -2.89 8.97
N GLU A 106 -1.24 -2.83 8.54
CA GLU A 106 -2.18 -3.97 8.60
C GLU A 106 -1.67 -5.18 7.80
N LEU A 107 -1.12 -4.96 6.61
CA LEU A 107 -0.55 -6.01 5.77
C LEU A 107 0.61 -6.72 6.47
N LYS A 108 1.54 -5.95 7.05
CA LYS A 108 2.65 -6.49 7.84
C LYS A 108 2.15 -7.27 9.05
N TYR A 109 1.19 -6.69 9.78
CA TYR A 109 0.58 -7.35 10.93
C TYR A 109 -0.05 -8.68 10.53
N ARG A 110 -0.78 -8.73 9.41
CA ARG A 110 -1.44 -9.94 8.91
C ARG A 110 -0.45 -11.03 8.48
N TYR A 111 0.66 -10.64 7.87
CA TYR A 111 1.76 -11.56 7.59
C TYR A 111 2.32 -12.16 8.89
N LEU A 112 2.62 -11.33 9.89
CA LEU A 112 3.11 -11.80 11.20
C LEU A 112 2.09 -12.66 11.95
N GLN A 113 0.78 -12.44 11.76
CA GLN A 113 -0.25 -13.32 12.32
C GLN A 113 -0.16 -14.71 11.71
N THR A 114 0.08 -14.79 10.40
CA THR A 114 0.27 -16.06 9.71
C THR A 114 1.48 -16.80 10.25
N VAL A 115 2.59 -16.08 10.47
CA VAL A 115 3.79 -16.63 11.14
C VAL A 115 3.43 -17.15 12.54
N LEU A 116 2.69 -16.37 13.33
CA LEU A 116 2.28 -16.76 14.68
C LEU A 116 1.48 -18.08 14.66
N PHE A 117 0.50 -18.22 13.75
CA PHE A 117 -0.27 -19.46 13.63
C PHE A 117 0.61 -20.66 13.27
N ILE A 118 1.56 -20.49 12.35
CA ILE A 118 2.54 -21.54 12.02
C ILE A 118 3.33 -21.94 13.27
N LEU A 119 3.77 -20.98 14.11
CA LEU A 119 4.49 -21.29 15.35
C LEU A 119 3.62 -22.06 16.34
N ILE A 120 2.34 -21.70 16.49
CA ILE A 120 1.37 -22.38 17.35
C ILE A 120 1.16 -23.83 16.88
N GLU A 121 0.87 -24.04 15.59
CA GLU A 121 0.65 -25.37 15.01
C GLU A 121 1.87 -26.29 15.17
N ASN A 122 3.07 -25.70 15.25
CA ASN A 122 4.32 -26.42 15.40
C ASN A 122 4.81 -26.55 16.85
N ASN A 123 4.03 -26.10 17.85
CA ASN A 123 4.38 -26.13 19.27
C ASN A 123 5.70 -25.40 19.61
N GLU A 124 6.07 -24.35 18.87
CA GLU A 124 7.30 -23.57 19.10
C GLU A 124 7.07 -22.49 20.19
N ILE A 125 6.71 -22.94 21.40
CA ILE A 125 6.18 -22.10 22.51
C ILE A 125 7.16 -20.99 22.94
N SER A 126 8.46 -21.29 22.97
CA SER A 126 9.51 -20.34 23.40
C SER A 126 9.57 -19.08 22.52
N SER A 127 9.17 -19.19 21.25
CA SER A 127 9.21 -18.09 20.27
C SER A 127 7.89 -17.35 20.09
N LEU A 128 6.80 -17.81 20.73
CA LEU A 128 5.50 -17.15 20.66
C LEU A 128 5.55 -15.75 21.27
N LYS A 129 6.22 -15.59 22.41
CA LYS A 129 6.34 -14.30 23.10
C LYS A 129 6.98 -13.24 22.22
N ASP A 130 8.05 -13.61 21.52
CA ASP A 130 8.76 -12.68 20.64
C ASP A 130 7.94 -12.36 19.40
N CYS A 131 7.24 -13.35 18.82
CA CYS A 131 6.32 -13.10 17.71
C CYS A 131 5.16 -12.17 18.09
N VAL A 132 4.62 -12.28 19.30
CA VAL A 132 3.61 -11.36 19.84
C VAL A 132 4.17 -9.95 20.01
N LEU A 133 5.41 -9.81 20.47
CA LEU A 133 6.07 -8.51 20.57
C LEU A 133 6.30 -7.87 19.18
N LEU A 134 6.63 -8.67 18.17
CA LEU A 134 6.74 -8.19 16.79
C LEU A 134 5.38 -7.74 16.24
N LEU A 135 4.32 -8.50 16.49
CA LEU A 135 2.95 -8.14 16.12
C LEU A 135 2.52 -6.80 16.74
N LYS A 136 2.74 -6.62 18.04
CA LYS A 136 2.39 -5.36 18.75
C LYS A 136 3.14 -4.15 18.19
N ASN A 137 4.35 -4.37 17.69
CA ASN A 137 5.21 -3.31 17.16
C ASN A 137 5.24 -3.29 15.63
N SER A 138 4.31 -3.99 14.98
CA SER A 138 4.27 -4.12 13.54
C SER A 138 4.04 -2.75 12.92
N LYS A 139 5.06 -2.29 12.20
CA LYS A 139 5.02 -1.11 11.35
C LYS A 139 5.76 -1.40 10.08
N PHE A 140 5.16 -1.05 8.95
CA PHE A 140 5.83 -1.04 7.67
C PHE A 140 7.04 -0.08 7.75
N GLY A 141 8.12 -0.44 7.07
CA GLY A 141 9.37 0.32 7.14
C GLY A 141 10.19 0.20 8.43
N LYS A 142 9.63 -0.37 9.50
CA LYS A 142 10.38 -0.65 10.72
C LYS A 142 11.10 -1.99 10.60
N LYS A 143 12.42 -1.98 10.79
CA LYS A 143 13.24 -3.21 10.81
C LYS A 143 12.86 -4.08 12.00
N ASP A 144 12.58 -5.35 11.73
CA ASP A 144 12.26 -6.33 12.77
C ASP A 144 13.52 -6.77 13.52
N SER A 145 13.53 -6.60 14.84
CA SER A 145 14.56 -7.14 15.73
C SER A 145 14.25 -8.60 16.06
N LEU A 146 14.57 -9.51 15.15
CA LEU A 146 14.43 -10.95 15.38
C LEU A 146 15.62 -11.48 16.17
N ASN A 147 15.37 -12.26 17.22
CA ASN A 147 16.42 -13.01 17.89
C ASN A 147 16.86 -14.23 17.06
N ASN A 148 17.99 -14.84 17.42
CA ASN A 148 18.54 -15.98 16.71
C ASN A 148 17.62 -17.21 16.72
N GLU A 149 16.79 -17.35 17.76
CA GLU A 149 15.86 -18.46 17.92
C GLU A 149 14.75 -18.41 16.84
N ILE A 150 14.08 -17.27 16.69
CA ILE A 150 13.08 -17.04 15.63
C ILE A 150 13.71 -17.23 14.25
N ILE A 151 14.92 -16.71 14.03
CA ILE A 151 15.62 -16.86 12.75
C ILE A 151 15.86 -18.34 12.43
N ASN A 152 16.26 -19.14 13.43
CA ASN A 152 16.48 -20.57 13.26
C ASN A 152 15.17 -21.32 12.98
N ILE A 153 14.07 -20.93 13.64
CA ILE A 153 12.75 -21.51 13.36
C ILE A 153 12.29 -21.16 11.95
N PHE A 154 12.46 -19.92 11.52
CA PHE A 154 12.12 -19.51 10.16
C PHE A 154 12.87 -20.34 9.12
N LYS A 155 14.17 -20.60 9.36
CA LYS A 155 14.96 -21.52 8.51
C LYS A 155 14.43 -22.95 8.56
N LYS A 156 14.23 -23.52 9.75
CA LYS A 156 13.74 -24.89 9.98
C LYS A 156 12.38 -25.13 9.33
N LYS A 157 11.49 -24.14 9.41
CA LYS A 157 10.11 -24.19 8.92
C LYS A 157 9.94 -23.57 7.53
N ARG A 158 11.02 -23.16 6.88
CA ARG A 158 11.04 -22.51 5.56
C ARG A 158 10.11 -21.28 5.47
N ILE A 159 9.93 -20.58 6.58
CA ILE A 159 9.20 -19.31 6.62
C ILE A 159 10.09 -18.24 6.00
N LYS A 160 9.66 -17.67 4.87
CA LYS A 160 10.37 -16.57 4.21
C LYS A 160 10.13 -15.29 5.00
N ARG A 161 11.18 -14.55 5.32
CA ARG A 161 11.07 -13.26 6.01
C ARG A 161 10.50 -12.20 5.06
N ASP A 162 9.66 -11.33 5.59
CA ASP A 162 9.37 -10.06 4.95
C ASP A 162 10.65 -9.22 4.89
N LYS A 163 11.00 -8.83 3.68
CA LYS A 163 12.11 -7.96 3.33
C LYS A 163 11.71 -6.94 2.26
N PHE A 164 10.41 -6.77 2.03
CA PHE A 164 9.92 -5.90 0.96
C PHE A 164 10.51 -4.50 1.09
N TYR A 165 10.45 -3.98 2.32
CA TYR A 165 11.03 -2.70 2.63
C TYR A 165 12.50 -2.69 2.26
N GLU A 166 13.34 -3.52 2.87
CA GLU A 166 14.80 -3.46 2.73
C GLU A 166 15.31 -3.71 1.31
N GLU A 167 14.71 -4.64 0.57
CA GLU A 167 15.25 -5.13 -0.69
C GLU A 167 14.58 -4.54 -1.93
N TYR A 168 13.34 -4.04 -1.83
CA TYR A 168 12.53 -3.65 -2.99
C TYR A 168 12.06 -2.19 -2.97
N LEU A 169 11.71 -1.63 -1.80
CA LEU A 169 11.18 -0.27 -1.72
C LEU A 169 12.27 0.79 -1.91
N ASN A 170 12.01 1.76 -2.80
CA ASN A 170 12.80 2.98 -2.92
C ASN A 170 12.72 3.80 -1.62
N LYS A 171 13.87 4.01 -0.98
CA LYS A 171 13.98 4.67 0.33
C LYS A 171 13.79 6.18 0.28
N ASP A 172 14.11 6.81 -0.83
CA ASP A 172 13.94 8.25 -0.97
C ASP A 172 12.45 8.56 -1.12
N LEU A 173 11.74 7.80 -1.97
CA LEU A 173 10.28 7.87 -2.05
C LEU A 173 9.60 7.66 -0.68
N TRP A 174 10.06 6.67 0.10
CA TRP A 174 9.49 6.42 1.43
C TRP A 174 9.75 7.56 2.40
N ARG A 175 10.92 8.21 2.33
CA ARG A 175 11.22 9.39 3.17
C ARG A 175 10.30 10.55 2.83
N ASP A 176 10.05 10.80 1.55
CA ASP A 176 9.16 11.87 1.10
C ASP A 176 7.73 11.64 1.64
N ILE A 177 7.23 10.40 1.53
CA ILE A 177 5.94 9.99 2.10
C ILE A 177 5.90 10.19 3.63
N GLU A 178 6.96 9.78 4.34
CA GLU A 178 7.04 9.97 5.79
C GLU A 178 7.09 11.45 6.20
N MET A 179 7.72 12.31 5.40
CA MET A 179 7.75 13.75 5.63
C MET A 179 6.37 14.36 5.47
N ILE A 180 5.63 14.04 4.40
CA ILE A 180 4.25 14.50 4.20
C ILE A 180 3.36 14.12 5.39
N ASN A 181 3.48 12.86 5.86
CA ASN A 181 2.70 12.39 7.00
C ASN A 181 3.03 13.10 8.33
N LYS A 182 4.30 13.48 8.54
CA LYS A 182 4.76 14.15 9.77
C LYS A 182 4.55 15.66 9.76
N ASP A 183 4.82 16.31 8.63
CA ASP A 183 4.93 17.77 8.55
C ASP A 183 3.62 18.41 8.10
N SER A 184 2.81 17.73 7.30
CA SER A 184 1.67 18.35 6.58
C SER A 184 0.30 17.88 7.06
N LEU A 185 0.21 16.69 7.68
CA LEU A 185 -1.07 16.00 7.91
C LEU A 185 -1.36 15.68 9.38
N ASP A 186 -0.61 16.22 10.35
CA ASP A 186 -0.82 15.93 11.77
C ASP A 186 -2.11 16.60 12.31
N THR A 187 -3.24 15.93 12.07
CA THR A 187 -4.59 16.37 12.45
C THR A 187 -4.81 16.39 13.95
N ILE A 188 -3.95 15.71 14.74
CA ILE A 188 -4.13 15.58 16.19
C ILE A 188 -3.73 16.88 16.89
N ASN A 189 -2.73 17.60 16.37
CA ASN A 189 -2.15 18.77 17.05
C ASN A 189 -2.75 20.11 16.66
N TYR A 190 -3.37 20.24 15.47
CA TYR A 190 -3.68 21.57 14.91
C TYR A 190 -5.15 21.86 14.61
N GLY A 191 -6.05 20.87 14.70
CA GLY A 191 -7.48 21.06 14.43
C GLY A 191 -7.80 21.32 12.95
N SER A 192 -9.07 21.11 12.57
CA SER A 192 -9.51 21.17 11.16
C SER A 192 -9.41 22.57 10.52
N ASN A 193 -9.43 23.64 11.33
CA ASN A 193 -9.36 25.02 10.83
C ASN A 193 -7.93 25.43 10.41
N PHE A 194 -6.90 24.94 11.09
CA PHE A 194 -5.50 25.21 10.72
C PHE A 194 -5.14 24.52 9.40
N ILE A 195 -5.60 23.29 9.21
CA ILE A 195 -5.43 22.54 7.96
C ILE A 195 -6.14 23.25 6.81
N LYS A 196 -7.34 23.79 7.03
CA LYS A 196 -8.05 24.60 6.02
C LYS A 196 -7.30 25.88 5.64
N GLU A 197 -6.63 26.53 6.58
CA GLU A 197 -5.82 27.75 6.32
C GLU A 197 -4.49 27.48 5.61
N ILE A 198 -3.93 26.27 5.76
CA ILE A 198 -2.74 25.84 5.01
C ILE A 198 -3.14 25.43 3.59
N ILE A 199 -4.17 24.59 3.46
CA ILE A 199 -4.67 24.10 2.17
C ILE A 199 -5.19 25.24 1.31
N SER A 200 -5.84 26.26 1.89
CA SER A 200 -6.35 27.40 1.12
C SER A 200 -5.27 28.31 0.53
N LYS A 201 -3.99 28.10 0.87
CA LYS A 201 -2.86 28.88 0.36
C LYS A 201 -2.10 28.19 -0.77
N ASP A 202 -2.39 26.93 -1.05
CA ASP A 202 -1.60 26.10 -1.94
C ASP A 202 -2.49 25.55 -3.07
N GLU A 203 -2.48 26.23 -4.22
CA GLU A 203 -3.34 25.91 -5.37
C GLU A 203 -2.99 24.55 -6.00
N GLU A 204 -1.82 23.97 -5.71
CA GLU A 204 -1.35 22.69 -6.26
C GLU A 204 -1.52 21.49 -5.30
N PHE A 205 -2.04 21.72 -4.08
CA PHE A 205 -2.13 20.69 -3.04
C PHE A 205 -2.91 19.44 -3.47
N GLU A 206 -4.00 19.63 -4.21
CA GLU A 206 -4.87 18.52 -4.63
C GLU A 206 -4.13 17.56 -5.59
N ASP A 207 -3.48 18.12 -6.61
CA ASP A 207 -2.70 17.40 -7.61
C ASP A 207 -1.53 16.65 -6.97
N ASP A 208 -0.80 17.31 -6.07
CA ASP A 208 0.30 16.70 -5.32
C ASP A 208 -0.20 15.56 -4.43
N MET A 209 -1.33 15.74 -3.75
CA MET A 209 -1.92 14.69 -2.92
C MET A 209 -2.39 13.50 -3.74
N ILE A 210 -2.98 13.73 -4.91
CA ILE A 210 -3.38 12.67 -5.85
C ILE A 210 -2.15 11.86 -6.27
N ILE A 211 -1.05 12.51 -6.66
CA ILE A 211 0.21 11.83 -7.04
C ILE A 211 0.72 10.96 -5.89
N ASN A 212 0.72 11.50 -4.66
CA ASN A 212 1.16 10.79 -3.47
C ASN A 212 0.27 9.60 -3.10
N ILE A 213 -1.05 9.72 -3.28
CA ILE A 213 -2.02 8.64 -3.11
C ILE A 213 -1.77 7.52 -4.13
N TRP A 214 -1.53 7.85 -5.39
CA TRP A 214 -1.21 6.86 -6.42
C TRP A 214 0.11 6.14 -6.13
N ALA A 215 1.13 6.85 -5.64
CA ALA A 215 2.37 6.24 -5.20
C ALA A 215 2.15 5.25 -4.03
N LEU A 216 1.37 5.63 -3.02
CA LEU A 216 1.03 4.75 -1.90
C LEU A 216 0.17 3.56 -2.29
N LEU A 217 -0.78 3.73 -3.22
CA LEU A 217 -1.55 2.64 -3.81
C LEU A 217 -0.62 1.62 -4.48
N ALA A 218 0.34 2.10 -5.27
CA ALA A 218 1.31 1.25 -5.93
C ALA A 218 2.16 0.45 -4.93
N ILE A 219 2.61 1.09 -3.85
CA ILE A 219 3.34 0.41 -2.76
C ILE A 219 2.47 -0.66 -2.10
N ASN A 220 1.22 -0.34 -1.76
CA ASN A 220 0.28 -1.28 -1.15
C ASN A 220 0.05 -2.52 -2.02
N ILE A 221 -0.22 -2.32 -3.32
CA ILE A 221 -0.44 -3.40 -4.28
C ILE A 221 0.81 -4.30 -4.40
N CYS A 222 1.98 -3.69 -4.57
CA CYS A 222 3.24 -4.44 -4.66
C CYS A 222 3.54 -5.22 -3.38
N TYR A 223 3.23 -4.63 -2.23
CA TYR A 223 3.47 -5.28 -0.96
C TYR A 223 2.51 -6.44 -0.71
N VAL A 224 1.22 -6.32 -1.07
CA VAL A 224 0.27 -7.44 -1.04
C VAL A 224 0.75 -8.58 -1.93
N ASP A 225 1.17 -8.28 -3.16
CA ASP A 225 1.65 -9.28 -4.12
C ASP A 225 2.90 -9.99 -3.60
N TYR A 226 3.86 -9.22 -3.09
CA TYR A 226 5.04 -9.75 -2.42
C TYR A 226 4.67 -10.67 -1.23
N LEU A 227 3.83 -10.22 -0.31
CA LEU A 227 3.43 -11.00 0.86
C LEU A 227 2.67 -12.28 0.46
N ASN A 228 1.90 -12.25 -0.64
CA ASN A 228 1.26 -13.43 -1.17
C ASN A 228 2.27 -14.44 -1.74
N SER A 229 3.39 -13.97 -2.31
CA SER A 229 4.50 -14.81 -2.79
C SER A 229 5.35 -15.43 -1.66
N LEU A 230 5.25 -14.90 -0.43
CA LEU A 230 5.95 -15.43 0.74
C LEU A 230 5.35 -16.72 1.30
N LYS A 231 4.23 -17.17 0.75
CA LYS A 231 3.70 -18.51 0.95
C LYS A 231 4.57 -19.58 0.25
#